data_AF-A0A2C9LHF3-F1
#
_entry.id   AF-A0A2C9LHF3-F1
#
_cell.length_a   1.000
_cell.length_b   1.000
_cell.length_c   1.000
_cell.angle_alpha   90.00
_cell.angle_beta   90.00
_cell.angle_gamma   90.00
#
_symmetry.space_group_name_H-M   'P 1'
#
loop_
_entity.id
_entity.type
_entity.pdbx_description
1 polymer ?
#
loop_
_entity_poly.entity_id
_entity_poly.type
_entity_poly.pdbx_seq_one_letter_code
_entity_poly.pdbx_strand_id
1 'polypeptide(L)'
;SQNFNFGFFRLFRAARLVKLLRQGYTIRLLLWTFFQSFKALPYVCLLILMLFFIYAIIGMQVFGTIILDSKSSITRHNNFRSFSSALLLLFRCATGEAWQQIMLSCLSGQACDPESLRPDDPPDMAETGCGSDIAYMYFVSFIFLCSFL
;
A
#
# COMPACT_ATOMS: atom_id res chain seq x y z
N SER A 1 31.30 10.58 -4.37
CA SER A 1 31.74 9.18 -4.50
C SER A 1 30.56 8.35 -4.96
N GLN A 2 30.54 7.92 -6.24
CA GLN A 2 29.43 7.19 -6.86
C GLN A 2 29.68 5.69 -6.72
N ASN A 3 29.12 5.07 -5.68
CA ASN A 3 29.17 3.62 -5.49
C ASN A 3 28.14 2.96 -6.41
N PHE A 4 28.50 2.69 -7.67
CA PHE A 4 27.75 1.74 -8.50
C PHE A 4 27.78 0.37 -7.82
N ASN A 5 26.63 -0.07 -7.32
CA ASN A 5 26.48 -1.31 -6.56
C ASN A 5 26.81 -2.54 -7.44
N PHE A 6 27.99 -3.13 -7.24
CA PHE A 6 28.42 -4.39 -7.88
C PHE A 6 27.47 -5.59 -7.64
N GLY A 7 26.54 -5.47 -6.67
CA GLY A 7 25.47 -6.45 -6.45
C GLY A 7 24.50 -6.59 -7.62
N PHE A 8 24.27 -5.53 -8.41
CA PHE A 8 23.40 -5.58 -9.59
C PHE A 8 23.95 -6.52 -10.68
N PHE A 9 25.27 -6.57 -10.86
CA PHE A 9 25.91 -7.50 -11.82
C PHE A 9 25.84 -8.98 -11.35
N ARG A 10 25.64 -9.25 -10.06
CA ARG A 10 25.38 -10.61 -9.55
C ARG A 10 23.96 -11.08 -9.91
N LEU A 11 22.96 -10.19 -9.92
CA LEU A 11 21.61 -10.50 -10.41
C LEU A 11 21.61 -10.91 -11.89
N PHE A 12 22.48 -10.32 -12.72
CA PHE A 12 22.67 -10.77 -14.11
C PHE A 12 23.19 -12.20 -14.24
N ARG A 13 23.98 -12.72 -13.29
CA ARG A 13 24.37 -14.15 -13.29
C ARG A 13 23.18 -15.06 -13.04
N ALA A 14 22.24 -14.67 -12.16
CA ALA A 14 21.01 -15.42 -11.91
C ALA A 14 20.09 -15.47 -13.14
N ALA A 15 20.15 -14.47 -14.03
CA ALA A 15 19.40 -14.49 -15.31
C ALA A 15 19.81 -15.66 -16.23
N ARG A 16 20.98 -16.29 -16.03
CA ARG A 16 21.38 -17.51 -16.74
C ARG A 16 20.46 -18.69 -16.42
N LEU A 17 19.92 -18.78 -15.19
CA LEU A 17 18.92 -19.79 -14.82
C LEU A 17 17.59 -19.58 -15.59
N VAL A 18 17.19 -18.33 -15.80
CA VAL A 18 16.00 -18.00 -16.62
C VAL A 18 16.18 -18.46 -18.08
N LYS A 19 17.43 -18.49 -18.59
CA LYS A 19 17.76 -19.00 -19.93
C LYS A 19 17.53 -20.51 -20.06
N LEU A 20 17.73 -21.30 -18.99
CA LEU A 20 17.43 -22.74 -18.95
C LEU A 20 15.92 -23.01 -18.95
N LEU A 21 15.12 -22.21 -18.22
CA LEU A 21 13.65 -22.30 -18.24
C LEU A 21 13.07 -22.02 -19.62
N ARG A 22 13.73 -21.15 -20.40
CA ARG A 22 13.40 -20.86 -21.79
C ARG A 22 13.89 -21.93 -22.78
N GLN A 23 14.42 -23.09 -22.41
CA GLN A 23 14.77 -24.15 -23.39
C GLN A 23 13.63 -25.14 -23.66
N GLY A 24 12.71 -25.34 -22.72
CA GLY A 24 11.57 -26.24 -22.88
C GLY A 24 10.48 -25.64 -23.78
N TYR A 25 10.04 -26.37 -24.80
CA TYR A 25 8.95 -25.96 -25.70
C TYR A 25 7.66 -25.63 -24.93
N THR A 26 7.31 -26.46 -23.93
CA THR A 26 6.12 -26.26 -23.07
C THR A 26 6.20 -24.96 -22.25
N ILE A 27 7.35 -24.66 -21.63
CA ILE A 27 7.51 -23.44 -20.83
C ILE A 27 7.46 -22.20 -21.72
N ARG A 28 8.02 -22.25 -22.94
CA ARG A 28 7.88 -21.16 -23.92
C ARG A 28 6.43 -20.93 -24.33
N LEU A 29 5.67 -22.00 -24.58
CA LEU A 29 4.26 -21.91 -24.94
C LEU A 29 3.43 -21.32 -23.79
N LEU A 30 3.69 -21.74 -22.55
CA LEU A 30 3.04 -21.18 -21.34
C LEU A 30 3.39 -19.71 -21.12
N LEU A 31 4.66 -19.33 -21.27
CA LEU A 31 5.07 -17.92 -21.17
C LEU A 31 4.47 -17.09 -22.30
N TRP A 32 4.44 -17.61 -23.53
CA TRP A 32 3.84 -16.94 -24.68
C TRP A 32 2.34 -16.71 -24.49
N THR A 33 1.61 -17.73 -24.03
CA THR A 33 0.18 -17.62 -23.72
C THR A 33 -0.07 -16.67 -22.54
N PHE A 34 0.77 -16.67 -21.51
CA PHE A 34 0.73 -15.69 -20.43
C PHE A 34 0.93 -14.25 -20.95
N PHE A 35 1.95 -14.02 -21.80
CA PHE A 35 2.17 -12.73 -22.45
C PHE A 35 1.01 -12.30 -23.35
N GLN A 36 0.37 -13.25 -24.03
CA GLN A 36 -0.80 -12.98 -24.85
C GLN A 36 -1.99 -12.48 -24.02
N SER A 37 -2.15 -12.96 -22.78
CA SER A 37 -3.18 -12.48 -21.85
C SER A 37 -2.94 -11.04 -21.36
N PHE A 38 -1.72 -10.49 -21.44
CA PHE A 38 -1.47 -9.08 -21.11
C PHE A 38 -2.16 -8.10 -22.04
N LYS A 39 -2.70 -8.53 -23.19
CA LYS A 39 -3.46 -7.62 -24.06
C LYS A 39 -4.74 -7.10 -23.40
N ALA A 40 -5.36 -7.88 -22.50
CA ALA A 40 -6.58 -7.49 -21.80
C ALA A 40 -6.31 -6.86 -20.42
N LEU A 41 -5.15 -7.14 -19.82
CA LEU A 41 -4.77 -6.64 -18.49
C LEU A 41 -4.60 -5.11 -18.35
N PRO A 42 -4.16 -4.30 -19.34
CA PRO A 42 -3.89 -2.88 -19.10
C PRO A 42 -5.13 -2.11 -18.66
N TYR A 43 -6.30 -2.43 -19.20
CA TYR A 43 -7.55 -1.75 -18.80
C TYR A 43 -7.92 -2.05 -17.34
N VAL A 44 -7.79 -3.32 -16.91
CA VAL A 44 -8.05 -3.72 -15.52
C VAL A 44 -7.00 -3.10 -14.59
N CYS A 45 -5.72 -3.13 -14.97
CA CYS A 45 -4.65 -2.48 -14.21
C CYS A 45 -4.90 -0.97 -14.04
N LEU A 46 -5.38 -0.28 -15.08
CA LEU A 46 -5.73 1.14 -14.98
C LEU A 46 -6.88 1.39 -14.01
N LEU A 47 -7.90 0.52 -13.98
CA LEU A 47 -9.00 0.61 -13.02
C LEU A 47 -8.52 0.36 -11.59
N ILE A 48 -7.66 -0.64 -11.38
CA ILE A 48 -7.04 -0.91 -10.07
C ILE A 48 -6.21 0.30 -9.62
N LEU A 49 -5.36 0.85 -10.49
CA LEU A 49 -4.57 2.04 -10.17
C LEU A 49 -5.44 3.25 -9.86
N MET A 50 -6.56 3.43 -10.57
CA MET A 50 -7.52 4.50 -10.29
C MET A 50 -8.20 4.31 -8.93
N LEU A 51 -8.59 3.09 -8.58
CA LEU A 51 -9.13 2.75 -7.26
C LEU A 51 -8.13 3.11 -6.16
N PHE A 52 -6.88 2.65 -6.31
CA PHE A 52 -5.81 2.93 -5.36
C PHE A 52 -5.53 4.42 -5.22
N PHE A 53 -5.56 5.16 -6.33
CA PHE A 53 -5.37 6.61 -6.32
C PHE A 53 -6.45 7.32 -5.50
N ILE A 54 -7.73 7.02 -5.75
CA ILE A 54 -8.86 7.63 -5.03
C ILE A 54 -8.77 7.33 -3.53
N TYR A 55 -8.57 6.06 -3.17
CA TYR A 55 -8.49 5.66 -1.77
C TYR A 55 -7.25 6.25 -1.08
N ALA A 56 -6.10 6.35 -1.75
CA ALA A 56 -4.91 6.95 -1.17
C ALA A 56 -5.14 8.41 -0.80
N ILE A 57 -5.75 9.21 -1.69
CA ILE A 57 -6.05 10.62 -1.42
C ILE A 57 -7.05 10.76 -0.26
N ILE A 58 -8.13 9.98 -0.26
CA ILE A 58 -9.11 10.00 0.84
C ILE A 58 -8.44 9.61 2.16
N GLY A 59 -7.66 8.52 2.18
CA GLY A 59 -6.97 8.04 3.37
C GLY A 59 -5.96 9.06 3.92
N MET A 60 -5.25 9.78 3.04
CA MET A 60 -4.38 10.88 3.46
C MET A 60 -5.13 12.01 4.16
N GLN A 61 -6.30 12.39 3.65
CA GLN A 61 -7.08 13.48 4.24
C GLN A 61 -7.71 13.09 5.59
N VAL A 62 -8.13 11.84 5.74
CA VAL A 62 -8.86 11.39 6.94
C VAL A 62 -7.91 10.85 8.02
N PHE A 63 -6.87 10.11 7.64
CA PHE A 63 -6.00 9.38 8.57
C PHE A 63 -4.55 9.89 8.58
N GLY A 64 -4.23 10.94 7.83
CA GLY A 64 -2.85 11.46 7.71
C GLY A 64 -2.30 12.12 8.97
N THR A 65 -3.18 12.53 9.90
CA THR A 65 -2.82 13.21 11.17
C THR A 65 -2.61 12.25 12.34
N ILE A 66 -2.86 10.96 12.17
CA ILE A 66 -2.66 9.95 13.23
C ILE A 66 -1.16 9.85 13.56
N ILE A 67 -0.85 9.73 14.86
CA ILE A 67 0.53 9.55 15.33
C ILE A 67 1.14 8.26 14.79
N LEU A 68 2.45 8.28 14.53
CA LEU A 68 3.18 7.10 14.08
C LEU A 68 3.75 6.38 15.30
N ASP A 69 3.15 5.26 15.69
CA ASP A 69 3.64 4.43 16.80
C ASP A 69 4.06 3.05 16.32
N SER A 70 5.30 2.67 16.66
CA SER A 70 5.88 1.34 16.45
C SER A 70 5.08 0.19 17.08
N LYS A 71 4.27 0.46 18.11
CA LYS A 71 3.41 -0.55 18.75
C LYS A 71 2.05 -0.69 18.08
N SER A 72 1.67 0.27 17.24
CA SER A 72 0.42 0.27 16.48
C SER A 72 0.64 -0.30 15.07
N SER A 73 -0.45 -0.48 14.30
CA SER A 73 -0.33 -0.81 12.88
C SER A 73 0.01 0.39 11.99
N ILE A 74 -0.07 1.62 12.54
CA ILE A 74 0.29 2.86 11.87
C ILE A 74 1.70 3.28 12.28
N THR A 75 2.66 2.95 11.42
CA THR A 75 4.10 3.12 11.69
C THR A 75 4.74 4.05 10.67
N ARG A 76 6.03 4.39 10.86
CA ARG A 76 6.83 5.14 9.87
C ARG A 76 6.83 4.54 8.47
N HIS A 77 6.64 3.23 8.34
CA HIS A 77 6.61 2.53 7.04
C HIS A 77 5.20 2.20 6.55
N ASN A 78 4.19 2.32 7.43
CA ASN A 78 2.81 1.97 7.13
C ASN A 78 1.89 3.10 7.63
N ASN A 79 1.68 4.12 6.81
CA ASN A 79 0.89 5.30 7.19
C ASN A 79 0.27 6.02 5.98
N PHE A 80 -0.56 7.00 6.28
CA PHE A 80 -1.26 7.86 5.32
C PHE A 80 -0.68 9.29 5.23
N ARG A 81 0.59 9.51 5.58
CA ARG A 81 1.19 10.87 5.59
C ARG A 81 1.49 11.40 4.19
N SER A 82 1.83 10.50 3.27
CA SER A 82 2.21 10.81 1.90
C SER A 82 1.56 9.86 0.93
N PHE A 83 1.39 10.29 -0.31
CA PHE A 83 0.72 9.50 -1.35
C PHE A 83 1.38 8.14 -1.55
N SER A 84 2.72 8.09 -1.63
CA SER A 84 3.45 6.84 -1.82
C SER A 84 3.31 5.88 -0.63
N SER A 85 3.30 6.41 0.60
CA SER A 85 3.13 5.60 1.81
C SER A 85 1.70 5.05 1.90
N ALA A 86 0.70 5.88 1.61
CA ALA A 86 -0.70 5.48 1.55
C ALA A 86 -0.92 4.40 0.48
N LEU A 87 -0.30 4.56 -0.70
CA LEU A 87 -0.36 3.57 -1.78
C LEU A 87 0.23 2.22 -1.36
N LEU A 88 1.38 2.23 -0.67
CA LEU A 88 2.02 1.01 -0.17
C LEU A 88 1.18 0.34 0.94
N LEU A 89 0.59 1.12 1.84
CA LEU A 89 -0.31 0.62 2.87
C LEU A 89 -1.57 0.00 2.25
N LEU A 90 -2.16 0.64 1.24
CA LEU A 90 -3.30 0.09 0.51
C LEU A 90 -2.93 -1.17 -0.28
N PHE A 91 -1.73 -1.23 -0.85
CA PHE A 91 -1.21 -2.44 -1.47
C PHE A 91 -1.09 -3.59 -0.48
N ARG A 92 -0.57 -3.33 0.72
CA ARG A 92 -0.55 -4.28 1.84
C ARG A 92 -1.96 -4.74 2.23
N CYS A 93 -2.95 -3.84 2.20
CA CYS A 93 -4.33 -4.21 2.47
C CYS A 93 -4.91 -5.10 1.36
N ALA A 94 -4.61 -4.78 0.09
CA ALA A 94 -5.06 -5.54 -1.08
C ALA A 94 -4.49 -6.97 -1.13
N THR A 95 -3.29 -7.20 -0.58
CA THR A 95 -2.74 -8.56 -0.40
C THR A 95 -3.35 -9.31 0.79
N GLY A 96 -4.25 -8.67 1.54
CA GLY A 96 -4.91 -9.24 2.72
C GLY A 96 -4.06 -9.21 3.99
N GLU A 97 -2.92 -8.51 3.99
CA GLU A 97 -1.98 -8.54 5.12
C GLU A 97 -2.39 -7.58 6.24
N ALA A 98 -2.98 -8.12 7.31
CA ALA A 98 -3.28 -7.40 8.55
C ALA A 98 -4.14 -6.12 8.39
N TRP A 99 -4.93 -6.04 7.30
CA TRP A 99 -5.76 -4.88 7.00
C TRP A 99 -6.77 -4.56 8.11
N GLN A 100 -7.23 -5.57 8.85
CA GLN A 100 -8.13 -5.38 9.99
C GLN A 100 -7.44 -4.63 11.13
N GLN A 101 -6.17 -4.92 11.41
CA GLN A 101 -5.42 -4.24 12.47
C GLN A 101 -5.11 -2.78 12.08
N ILE A 102 -4.85 -2.55 10.79
CA ILE A 102 -4.68 -1.21 10.22
C ILE A 102 -6.00 -0.42 10.37
N MET A 103 -7.14 -1.02 10.00
CA MET A 103 -8.46 -0.42 10.17
C MET A 103 -8.74 -0.06 11.64
N LEU A 104 -8.49 -0.98 12.58
CA LEU A 104 -8.68 -0.73 14.00
C LEU A 104 -7.78 0.40 14.53
N SER A 105 -6.57 0.53 13.98
CA SER A 105 -5.63 1.61 14.33
C SER A 105 -6.00 2.95 13.68
N CYS A 106 -7.05 3.00 12.86
CA CYS A 106 -7.59 4.22 12.24
C CYS A 106 -8.94 4.67 12.81
N LEU A 107 -9.50 3.96 13.79
CA LEU A 107 -10.78 4.31 14.44
C LEU A 107 -10.68 5.61 15.24
N SER A 108 -11.81 6.17 15.67
CA SER A 108 -11.79 7.35 16.54
C SER A 108 -11.05 7.07 17.87
N GLY A 109 -10.54 8.14 18.51
CA GLY A 109 -9.85 8.03 19.80
C GLY A 109 -8.35 7.74 19.71
N GLN A 110 -7.72 7.92 18.54
CA GLN A 110 -6.26 7.79 18.40
C GLN A 110 -5.57 9.10 18.76
N ALA A 111 -4.32 8.96 19.21
CA ALA A 111 -3.45 10.10 19.41
C ALA A 111 -3.10 10.76 18.08
N CYS A 112 -3.13 12.10 18.09
CA CYS A 112 -2.74 12.91 16.97
C CYS A 112 -1.23 13.09 16.93
N ASP A 113 -0.70 13.31 15.73
CA ASP A 113 0.67 13.73 15.57
C ASP A 113 0.91 15.11 16.17
N PRO A 114 1.95 15.31 17.00
CA PRO A 114 2.23 16.61 17.61
C PRO A 114 2.46 17.74 16.60
N GLU A 115 3.00 17.44 15.40
CA GLU A 115 3.20 18.45 14.35
C GLU A 115 1.90 18.85 13.64
N SER A 116 0.81 18.10 13.84
CA SER A 116 -0.51 18.40 13.26
C SER A 116 -1.40 19.26 14.17
N LEU A 117 -1.04 19.40 15.45
CA LEU A 117 -1.80 20.16 16.44
C LEU A 117 -1.53 21.66 16.33
N ARG A 118 -2.56 22.46 16.54
CA ARG A 118 -2.50 23.92 16.64
C ARG A 118 -2.39 24.36 18.11
N PRO A 119 -1.82 25.54 18.38
CA PRO A 119 -1.72 26.07 19.75
C PRO A 119 -3.07 26.25 20.46
N ASP A 120 -4.14 26.45 19.68
CA ASP A 120 -5.50 26.66 20.18
C ASP A 120 -6.29 25.35 20.36
N ASP A 121 -5.71 24.20 19.98
CA ASP A 121 -6.39 22.91 20.09
C ASP A 121 -6.53 22.47 21.55
N PRO A 122 -7.65 21.81 21.92
CA PRO A 122 -7.85 21.27 23.26
C PRO A 122 -6.72 20.30 23.67
N PRO A 123 -6.26 20.31 24.94
CA PRO A 123 -5.16 19.45 25.38
C PRO A 123 -5.47 17.95 25.27
N ASP A 124 -6.73 17.55 25.35
CA ASP A 124 -7.23 16.18 25.19
C ASP A 124 -7.27 15.71 23.72
N MET A 125 -7.25 16.66 22.77
CA MET A 125 -7.20 16.35 21.33
C MET A 125 -5.90 15.64 20.94
N ALA A 126 -4.80 15.90 21.66
CA ALA A 126 -3.53 15.25 21.39
C ALA A 126 -3.59 13.73 21.61
N GLU A 127 -4.35 13.25 22.59
CA GLU A 127 -4.42 11.84 22.96
C GLU A 127 -5.55 11.07 22.28
N THR A 128 -6.67 11.73 21.95
CA THR A 128 -7.87 11.05 21.43
C THR A 128 -8.55 11.75 20.25
N GLY A 129 -7.98 12.84 19.75
CA GLY A 129 -8.61 13.70 18.74
C GLY A 129 -8.51 13.20 17.29
N CYS A 130 -7.76 12.13 17.02
CA CYS A 130 -7.50 11.65 15.67
C CYS A 130 -8.13 10.28 15.38
N GLY A 131 -8.23 9.98 14.08
CA GLY A 131 -8.93 8.80 13.58
C GLY A 131 -10.43 9.01 13.45
N SER A 132 -11.12 8.06 12.82
CA SER A 132 -12.56 8.18 12.54
C SER A 132 -13.21 6.83 12.32
N ASP A 133 -14.43 6.67 12.82
CA ASP A 133 -15.23 5.44 12.64
C ASP A 133 -15.61 5.18 11.17
N ILE A 134 -15.45 6.18 10.29
CA ILE A 134 -15.53 5.99 8.85
C ILE A 134 -14.50 4.97 8.33
N ALA A 135 -13.46 4.67 9.11
CA ALA A 135 -12.47 3.64 8.81
C ALA A 135 -13.11 2.28 8.51
N TYR A 136 -14.17 1.88 9.22
CA TYR A 136 -14.88 0.63 8.92
C TYR A 136 -15.40 0.62 7.49
N MET A 137 -16.11 1.67 7.08
CA MET A 137 -16.65 1.78 5.74
C MET A 137 -15.53 1.86 4.70
N TYR A 138 -14.51 2.69 4.95
CA TYR A 138 -13.37 2.88 4.05
C TYR A 138 -12.61 1.57 3.76
N PHE A 139 -12.20 0.83 4.79
CA PHE A 139 -11.41 -0.38 4.58
C PHE A 139 -12.26 -1.53 4.03
N VAL A 140 -13.48 -1.71 4.52
CA VAL A 140 -14.36 -2.79 4.01
C VAL A 140 -14.74 -2.54 2.55
N SER A 141 -15.08 -1.30 2.17
CA SER A 141 -15.39 -0.98 0.78
C SER A 141 -14.16 -1.13 -0.13
N PHE A 142 -12.97 -0.74 0.34
CA PHE A 142 -11.72 -0.95 -0.40
C PHE A 142 -11.46 -2.43 -0.68
N ILE A 143 -11.52 -3.28 0.36
CA ILE A 143 -11.27 -4.73 0.23
C ILE A 143 -12.29 -5.37 -0.70
N PHE A 144 -13.57 -5.00 -0.57
CA PHE A 144 -14.62 -5.52 -1.44
C PHE A 144 -14.37 -5.15 -2.91
N LEU A 145 -14.15 -3.86 -3.20
CA LEU A 145 -13.89 -3.39 -4.57
C LEU A 145 -12.60 -3.99 -5.13
N CYS A 146 -11.53 -4.04 -4.35
CA CYS A 146 -10.25 -4.59 -4.77
C CYS A 146 -10.28 -6.10 -5.01
N SER A 147 -11.16 -6.84 -4.32
CA SER A 147 -11.35 -8.28 -4.56
C SER A 147 -12.22 -8.56 -5.79
N PHE A 148 -13.07 -7.60 -6.15
CA PHE A 148 -13.93 -7.69 -7.33
C PHE A 148 -13.21 -7.32 -8.63
N LEU A 149 -12.32 -6.33 -8.57
CA LEU A 149 -11.47 -5.85 -9.68
C LEU A 149 -10.27 -6.77 -9.95
#